data_AF-A0A815YMW7-F1
#
_entry.id   AF-A0A815YMW7-F1
#
_cell.length_a   1.000
_cell.length_b   1.000
_cell.length_c   1.000
_cell.angle_alpha   90.00
_cell.angle_beta   90.00
_cell.angle_gamma   90.00
#
_symmetry.space_group_name_H-M   'P 1'
#
loop_
_entity.id
_entity.type
_entity.pdbx_description
1 polymer ?
#
loop_
_entity_poly.entity_id
_entity_poly.type
_entity_poly.pdbx_seq_one_letter_code
_entity_poly.pdbx_strand_id
1 'polypeptide(L)'
;MQDFTGVPAIVDLAAMRDAMKKQLRDPLKINPLIPVDLVIDHSVQVDYYGAADSFAKNVKMEVQRNIERYKFLKWGQAAFNNFKVVPPGTGICHQVNLEYLANVIWTKQENGATIAYPDTVVGTDSHTTMINGLAVLGWGVGGIEAEAAMLGQPLSMILPE
;
A
#
# COMPACT_ATOMS: atom_id res chain seq x y z
N MET A 1 0.34 -1.36 1.97
CA MET A 1 -0.29 -0.35 2.86
C MET A 1 -1.74 -0.76 3.13
N GLN A 2 -2.33 -0.30 4.23
CA GLN A 2 -3.77 -0.37 4.47
C GLN A 2 -4.39 1.04 4.46
N ASP A 3 -5.72 1.19 4.33
CA ASP A 3 -6.36 2.47 4.04
C ASP A 3 -6.22 3.57 5.11
N PHE A 4 -6.15 3.24 6.40
CA PHE A 4 -5.97 4.23 7.48
C PHE A 4 -4.59 4.89 7.46
N THR A 5 -3.54 4.16 7.08
CA THR A 5 -2.18 4.70 6.97
C THR A 5 -1.82 5.10 5.54
N GLY A 6 -2.50 4.52 4.56
CA GLY A 6 -2.29 4.80 3.15
C GLY A 6 -2.85 6.15 2.72
N VAL A 7 -4.01 6.55 3.22
CA VAL A 7 -4.57 7.89 2.94
C VAL A 7 -3.62 9.02 3.35
N PRO A 8 -3.13 9.11 4.60
CA PRO A 8 -2.18 10.16 4.97
C PRO A 8 -0.91 10.12 4.11
N ALA A 9 -0.36 8.95 3.79
CA ALA A 9 0.81 8.88 2.92
C ALA A 9 0.58 9.43 1.51
N ILE A 10 -0.60 9.19 0.92
CA ILE A 10 -0.94 9.78 -0.39
C ILE A 10 -1.16 11.30 -0.27
N VAL A 11 -1.69 11.78 0.86
CA VAL A 11 -1.74 13.22 1.17
C VAL A 11 -0.32 13.80 1.26
N ASP A 12 0.60 13.12 1.91
CA ASP A 12 1.99 13.58 2.09
C ASP A 12 2.73 13.62 0.75
N LEU A 13 2.56 12.61 -0.11
CA LEU A 13 3.07 12.63 -1.49
C LEU A 13 2.48 13.79 -2.31
N ALA A 14 1.18 14.08 -2.16
CA ALA A 14 0.54 15.20 -2.82
C ALA A 14 1.10 16.55 -2.31
N ALA A 15 1.27 16.69 -0.99
CA ALA A 15 1.84 17.88 -0.37
C ALA A 15 3.31 18.09 -0.76
N MET A 16 4.08 17.02 -0.88
CA MET A 16 5.45 17.06 -1.40
C MET A 16 5.50 17.52 -2.86
N ARG A 17 4.56 17.11 -3.72
CA ARG A 17 4.43 17.63 -5.09
C ARG A 17 4.16 19.14 -5.10
N ASP A 18 3.26 19.62 -4.25
CA ASP A 18 2.99 21.05 -4.11
C ASP A 18 4.22 21.82 -3.62
N ALA A 19 4.97 21.27 -2.67
CA ALA A 19 6.22 21.86 -2.18
C ALA A 19 7.28 21.96 -3.30
N MET A 20 7.46 20.91 -4.10
CA MET A 20 8.36 20.91 -5.26
C MET A 20 7.99 22.00 -6.27
N LYS A 21 6.69 22.13 -6.58
CA LYS A 21 6.18 23.18 -7.47
C LYS A 21 6.45 24.58 -6.94
N LYS A 22 6.23 24.82 -5.64
CA LYS A 22 6.54 26.11 -4.97
C LYS A 22 8.03 26.45 -5.04
N GLN A 23 8.90 25.44 -5.06
CA GLN A 23 10.34 25.60 -5.23
C GLN A 23 10.81 25.63 -6.69
N LEU A 24 9.88 25.71 -7.66
CA LEU A 24 10.17 25.68 -9.10
C LEU A 24 10.95 24.42 -9.53
N ARG A 25 10.71 23.29 -8.84
CA ARG A 25 11.25 21.98 -9.16
C ARG A 25 10.18 21.11 -9.79
N ASP A 26 10.60 20.06 -10.49
CA ASP A 26 9.69 19.10 -11.10
C ASP A 26 8.94 18.26 -10.04
N PRO A 27 7.61 18.41 -9.88
CA PRO A 27 6.83 17.65 -8.92
C PRO A 27 6.72 16.16 -9.29
N LEU A 28 6.91 15.79 -10.56
CA LEU A 28 6.81 14.39 -10.99
C LEU A 28 7.93 13.52 -10.43
N LYS A 29 9.00 14.12 -9.91
CA LYS A 29 10.03 13.41 -9.13
C LYS A 29 9.49 12.82 -7.82
N ILE A 30 8.38 13.35 -7.29
CA ILE A 30 7.67 12.74 -6.17
C ILE A 30 6.77 11.65 -6.73
N ASN A 31 7.30 10.44 -6.78
CA ASN A 31 6.60 9.25 -7.22
C ASN A 31 7.22 8.00 -6.57
N PRO A 32 6.43 6.98 -6.21
CA PRO A 32 6.97 5.69 -5.80
C PRO A 32 7.93 5.09 -6.84
N LEU A 33 9.15 4.78 -6.41
CA LEU A 33 10.21 4.13 -7.20
C LEU A 33 10.14 2.60 -7.13
N ILE A 34 9.40 2.08 -6.15
CA ILE A 34 9.12 0.66 -5.94
C ILE A 34 7.60 0.41 -6.07
N PRO A 35 7.17 -0.84 -6.33
CA PRO A 35 5.75 -1.21 -6.28
C PRO A 35 5.15 -0.91 -4.90
N VAL A 36 3.95 -0.34 -4.90
CA VAL A 36 3.16 -0.05 -3.70
C VAL A 36 1.73 -0.51 -3.92
N ASP A 37 1.30 -1.45 -3.09
CA ASP A 37 -0.09 -1.92 -3.05
C ASP A 37 -0.77 -1.39 -1.78
N LEU A 38 -1.93 -0.76 -1.94
CA LEU A 38 -2.81 -0.33 -0.85
C LEU A 38 -4.06 -1.18 -0.85
N VAL A 39 -4.33 -1.85 0.27
CA VAL A 39 -5.56 -2.63 0.47
C VAL A 39 -6.55 -1.84 1.32
N ILE A 40 -7.80 -1.75 0.85
CA ILE A 40 -8.88 -1.12 1.60
C ILE A 40 -9.61 -2.21 2.41
N ASP A 41 -9.35 -2.27 3.71
CA ASP A 41 -9.86 -3.32 4.60
C ASP A 41 -10.23 -2.82 6.00
N HIS A 42 -9.76 -1.65 6.44
CA HIS A 42 -10.06 -1.06 7.75
C HIS A 42 -11.33 -0.18 7.76
N SER A 43 -12.07 -0.19 6.66
CA SER A 43 -13.24 0.68 6.46
C SER A 43 -14.56 0.06 6.90
N VAL A 44 -14.68 -1.26 6.70
CA VAL A 44 -15.95 -1.98 6.82
C VAL A 44 -16.30 -2.16 8.28
N GLN A 45 -17.57 -1.99 8.61
CA GLN A 45 -18.10 -2.14 9.96
C GLN A 45 -19.24 -3.14 9.96
N VAL A 46 -19.43 -3.83 11.08
CA VAL A 46 -20.54 -4.78 11.26
C VAL A 46 -21.76 -4.01 11.77
N ASP A 47 -22.44 -3.28 10.88
CA ASP A 47 -23.71 -2.60 11.20
C ASP A 47 -24.89 -3.58 11.22
N TYR A 48 -24.86 -4.57 10.32
CA TYR A 48 -25.84 -5.63 10.19
C TYR A 48 -25.14 -6.99 10.35
N TYR A 49 -25.78 -7.93 11.06
CA TYR A 49 -25.28 -9.28 11.28
C TYR A 49 -26.43 -10.31 11.27
N GLY A 50 -26.10 -11.58 11.04
CA GLY A 50 -27.04 -12.69 11.19
C GLY A 50 -28.09 -12.86 10.08
N ALA A 51 -28.05 -12.08 9.00
CA ALA A 51 -28.95 -12.19 7.86
C ALA A 51 -28.19 -12.42 6.54
N ALA A 52 -28.84 -13.07 5.58
CA ALA A 52 -28.24 -13.35 4.27
C ALA A 52 -27.82 -12.08 3.51
N ASP A 53 -28.45 -10.95 3.80
CA ASP A 53 -28.15 -9.65 3.17
C ASP A 53 -27.24 -8.74 4.01
N SER A 54 -26.74 -9.20 5.17
CA SER A 54 -25.89 -8.40 6.07
C SER A 54 -24.61 -7.92 5.38
N PHE A 55 -23.94 -8.79 4.61
CA PHE A 55 -22.71 -8.43 3.90
C PHE A 55 -22.95 -7.28 2.90
N ALA A 56 -23.94 -7.42 2.02
CA ALA A 56 -24.25 -6.40 1.03
C ALA A 56 -24.66 -5.06 1.67
N LYS A 57 -25.40 -5.10 2.78
CA LYS A 57 -25.76 -3.89 3.55
C LYS A 57 -24.53 -3.22 4.17
N ASN A 58 -23.62 -3.98 4.79
CA ASN A 58 -22.41 -3.43 5.40
C ASN A 58 -21.49 -2.79 4.35
N VAL A 59 -21.26 -3.46 3.21
CA VAL A 59 -20.46 -2.89 2.10
C VAL A 59 -21.11 -1.61 1.54
N LYS A 60 -22.44 -1.58 1.42
CA LYS A 60 -23.14 -0.35 0.99
C LYS A 60 -22.95 0.80 1.98
N MET A 61 -23.07 0.52 3.28
CA MET A 61 -22.86 1.52 4.35
C MET A 61 -21.42 2.04 4.36
N GLU A 62 -20.46 1.13 4.21
CA GLU A 62 -19.03 1.45 4.12
C GLU A 62 -18.75 2.43 2.97
N VAL A 63 -19.25 2.14 1.75
CA VAL A 63 -19.09 3.02 0.59
C VAL A 63 -19.73 4.39 0.81
N GLN A 64 -20.91 4.44 1.43
CA GLN A 64 -21.57 5.70 1.75
C GLN A 64 -20.76 6.55 2.73
N ARG A 65 -20.19 5.94 3.77
CA ARG A 65 -19.39 6.62 4.79
C ARG A 65 -18.02 7.09 4.28
N ASN A 66 -17.42 6.36 3.35
CA ASN A 66 -16.02 6.55 2.94
C ASN A 66 -15.85 7.05 1.50
N ILE A 67 -16.92 7.57 0.86
CA ILE A 67 -16.92 7.91 -0.56
C ILE A 67 -15.82 8.91 -0.96
N GLU A 68 -15.54 9.90 -0.12
CA GLU A 68 -14.49 10.90 -0.37
C GLU A 68 -13.11 10.26 -0.33
N ARG A 69 -12.87 9.43 0.69
CA ARG A 69 -11.63 8.68 0.87
C ARG A 69 -11.35 7.76 -0.31
N TYR A 70 -12.36 7.05 -0.82
CA TYR A 70 -12.20 6.17 -1.98
C TYR A 70 -11.98 6.94 -3.28
N LYS A 71 -12.64 8.09 -3.46
CA LYS A 71 -12.35 8.99 -4.59
C LYS A 71 -10.91 9.50 -4.53
N PHE A 72 -10.42 9.85 -3.34
CA PHE A 72 -9.05 10.31 -3.13
C PHE A 72 -8.02 9.20 -3.43
N LEU A 73 -8.23 7.98 -2.93
CA LEU A 73 -7.36 6.83 -3.23
C LEU A 73 -7.38 6.47 -4.73
N LYS A 74 -8.55 6.54 -5.37
CA LYS A 74 -8.68 6.33 -6.82
C LYS A 74 -7.95 7.40 -7.62
N TRP A 75 -7.99 8.66 -7.18
CA TRP A 75 -7.16 9.72 -7.75
C TRP A 75 -5.68 9.41 -7.55
N GLY A 76 -5.25 8.97 -6.36
CA GLY A 76 -3.87 8.58 -6.07
C GLY A 76 -3.36 7.50 -7.02
N GLN A 77 -4.16 6.46 -7.26
CA GLN A 77 -3.85 5.40 -8.24
C GLN A 77 -3.63 5.93 -9.66
N ALA A 78 -4.37 6.97 -10.07
CA ALA A 78 -4.17 7.59 -11.38
C ALA A 78 -3.01 8.60 -11.40
N ALA A 79 -2.68 9.20 -10.26
CA ALA A 79 -1.70 10.27 -10.14
C ALA A 79 -0.26 9.79 -9.90
N PHE A 80 -0.07 8.58 -9.37
CA PHE A 80 1.24 8.02 -9.04
C PHE A 80 1.49 6.71 -9.79
N ASN A 81 2.65 6.59 -10.42
CA ASN A 81 3.10 5.33 -11.02
C ASN A 81 3.51 4.34 -9.92
N ASN A 82 3.48 3.05 -10.24
CA ASN A 82 3.78 1.95 -9.31
C ASN A 82 2.86 1.88 -8.08
N PHE A 83 1.75 2.61 -8.07
CA PHE A 83 0.77 2.60 -6.99
C PHE A 83 -0.51 1.88 -7.44
N LYS A 84 -0.94 0.88 -6.69
CA LYS A 84 -2.17 0.11 -6.93
C LYS A 84 -3.05 0.12 -5.69
N VAL A 85 -4.35 0.12 -5.90
CA VAL A 85 -5.37 0.11 -4.85
C VAL A 85 -6.25 -1.13 -5.04
N VAL A 86 -6.23 -2.01 -4.06
CA VAL A 86 -7.15 -3.14 -3.95
C VAL A 86 -8.46 -2.62 -3.34
N PRO A 87 -9.60 -2.77 -4.03
CA PRO A 87 -10.87 -2.18 -3.61
C PRO A 87 -11.45 -2.86 -2.36
N PRO A 88 -12.39 -2.18 -1.66
CA PRO A 88 -13.05 -2.74 -0.49
C PRO A 88 -13.81 -4.04 -0.80
N GLY A 89 -13.94 -4.90 0.21
CA GLY A 89 -14.64 -6.18 0.10
C GLY A 89 -13.86 -7.29 -0.61
N THR A 90 -12.59 -7.07 -0.95
CA THR A 90 -11.71 -8.08 -1.58
C THR A 90 -11.06 -9.02 -0.56
N GLY A 91 -10.88 -8.57 0.68
CA GLY A 91 -10.21 -9.31 1.74
C GLY A 91 -9.47 -8.37 2.69
N ILE A 92 -8.69 -8.94 3.60
CA ILE A 92 -7.81 -8.19 4.51
C ILE A 92 -6.38 -8.12 3.96
N CYS A 93 -5.65 -7.05 4.29
CA CYS A 93 -4.36 -6.68 3.72
C CYS A 93 -3.38 -7.86 3.67
N HIS A 94 -3.19 -8.57 4.79
CA HIS A 94 -2.21 -9.64 4.89
C HIS A 94 -2.62 -10.94 4.20
N GLN A 95 -3.92 -11.24 4.18
CA GLN A 95 -4.44 -12.40 3.44
C GLN A 95 -4.33 -12.18 1.93
N VAL A 96 -4.73 -11.00 1.45
CA VAL A 96 -4.56 -10.61 0.04
C VAL A 96 -3.08 -10.61 -0.34
N ASN A 97 -2.19 -10.20 0.58
CA ASN A 97 -0.75 -10.26 0.34
C ASN A 97 -0.27 -11.71 0.11
N LEU A 98 -0.61 -12.62 1.02
CA LEU A 98 -0.24 -14.03 0.93
C LEU A 98 -0.80 -14.73 -0.32
N GLU A 99 -2.06 -14.45 -0.67
CA GLU A 99 -2.78 -15.18 -1.71
C GLU A 99 -2.59 -14.60 -3.12
N TYR A 100 -2.22 -13.32 -3.23
CA TYR A 100 -2.26 -12.62 -4.52
C TYR A 100 -1.10 -11.65 -4.81
N LEU A 101 -0.61 -10.88 -3.82
CA LEU A 101 0.38 -9.82 -4.09
C LEU A 101 1.83 -10.31 -4.01
N ALA A 102 2.13 -11.23 -3.09
CA ALA A 102 3.47 -11.73 -2.89
C ALA A 102 3.95 -12.56 -4.09
N ASN A 103 5.19 -12.31 -4.52
CA ASN A 103 5.79 -13.04 -5.65
C ASN A 103 6.78 -14.11 -5.19
N VAL A 104 7.27 -14.04 -3.94
CA VAL A 104 8.36 -14.86 -3.37
C VAL A 104 9.70 -14.61 -4.07
N ILE A 105 9.75 -14.70 -5.39
CA ILE A 105 10.87 -14.34 -6.24
C ILE A 105 10.39 -13.36 -7.30
N TRP A 106 11.01 -12.18 -7.35
CA TRP A 106 10.83 -11.23 -8.44
C TRP A 106 11.84 -11.49 -9.54
N THR A 107 11.46 -11.14 -10.78
CA THR A 107 12.35 -11.17 -11.94
C THR A 107 12.41 -9.80 -12.61
N LYS A 108 13.61 -9.36 -12.99
CA LYS A 108 13.83 -8.12 -13.75
C LYS A 108 14.84 -8.36 -14.87
N GLN A 109 14.60 -7.75 -16.03
CA GLN A 109 15.62 -7.69 -17.09
C GLN A 109 16.62 -6.58 -16.78
N GLU A 110 17.91 -6.92 -16.70
CA GLU A 110 18.99 -5.98 -16.43
C GLU A 110 20.26 -6.41 -17.17
N ASN A 111 20.89 -5.49 -17.90
CA ASN A 111 22.12 -5.75 -18.67
C ASN A 111 22.02 -6.95 -19.64
N GLY A 112 20.85 -7.19 -20.23
CA GLY A 112 20.61 -8.30 -21.16
C GLY A 112 20.44 -9.67 -20.49
N ALA A 113 20.40 -9.72 -19.16
CA ALA A 113 20.13 -10.94 -18.39
C ALA A 113 18.86 -10.81 -17.55
N THR A 114 18.21 -11.94 -17.30
CA THR A 114 17.12 -12.00 -16.31
C THR A 114 17.73 -12.19 -14.93
N ILE A 115 17.53 -11.21 -14.05
CA ILE A 115 17.92 -11.29 -12.65
C ILE A 115 16.71 -11.73 -11.84
N ALA A 116 16.90 -12.74 -11.00
CA ALA A 116 15.94 -13.14 -9.98
C ALA A 116 16.42 -12.64 -8.62
N TYR A 117 15.51 -12.11 -7.81
CA TYR A 117 15.82 -11.62 -6.47
C TYR A 117 14.66 -11.91 -5.51
N PRO A 118 14.94 -12.11 -4.20
CA PRO A 118 13.91 -12.43 -3.24
C PRO A 118 12.91 -11.29 -3.09
N ASP A 119 11.66 -11.65 -2.85
CA ASP A 119 10.64 -10.72 -2.41
C ASP A 119 10.91 -10.26 -0.98
N THR A 120 10.74 -8.97 -0.75
CA THR A 120 10.88 -8.33 0.55
C THR A 120 9.85 -7.21 0.64
N VAL A 121 9.22 -7.02 1.80
CA VAL A 121 8.17 -6.01 1.94
C VAL A 121 8.20 -5.33 3.30
N VAL A 122 8.05 -4.01 3.30
CA VAL A 122 7.64 -3.27 4.48
C VAL A 122 6.24 -2.72 4.30
N GLY A 123 5.47 -2.73 5.37
CA GLY A 123 4.08 -2.29 5.34
C GLY A 123 3.77 -1.36 6.50
N THR A 124 2.82 -0.46 6.29
CA THR A 124 2.31 0.45 7.32
C THR A 124 1.31 -0.22 8.27
N ASP A 125 1.58 -1.49 8.60
CA ASP A 125 0.80 -2.33 9.49
C ASP A 125 1.74 -3.32 10.20
N SER A 126 1.59 -3.49 11.51
CA SER A 126 2.48 -4.32 12.33
C SER A 126 2.43 -5.80 11.97
N HIS A 127 1.31 -6.29 11.41
CA HIS A 127 1.15 -7.69 11.02
C HIS A 127 1.68 -7.99 9.61
N THR A 128 2.37 -7.04 8.96
CA THR A 128 3.10 -7.31 7.71
C THR A 128 4.05 -8.50 7.85
N THR A 129 4.51 -8.79 9.07
CA THR A 129 5.28 -10.00 9.43
C THR A 129 4.58 -11.32 9.09
N MET A 130 3.27 -11.34 8.86
CA MET A 130 2.53 -12.53 8.44
C MET A 130 3.09 -13.13 7.14
N ILE A 131 3.62 -12.30 6.24
CA ILE A 131 4.20 -12.76 4.96
C ILE A 131 5.48 -13.60 5.13
N ASN A 132 6.13 -13.51 6.30
CA ASN A 132 7.31 -14.32 6.61
C ASN A 132 7.00 -15.82 6.58
N GLY A 133 5.74 -16.21 6.79
CA GLY A 133 5.30 -17.60 6.62
C GLY A 133 5.43 -18.14 5.19
N LEU A 134 5.54 -17.26 4.19
CA LEU A 134 5.76 -17.58 2.78
C LEU A 134 7.24 -17.38 2.35
N ALA A 135 8.16 -17.28 3.31
CA ALA A 135 9.58 -17.01 3.08
C ALA A 135 9.89 -15.67 2.39
N VAL A 136 8.97 -14.70 2.46
CA VAL A 136 9.19 -13.31 2.06
C VAL A 136 9.61 -12.53 3.29
N LEU A 137 10.78 -11.87 3.27
CA LEU A 137 11.22 -11.08 4.41
C LEU A 137 10.39 -9.79 4.51
N GLY A 138 9.59 -9.65 5.55
CA GLY A 138 8.80 -8.45 5.76
C GLY A 138 8.40 -8.12 7.20
N TRP A 139 8.19 -6.83 7.44
CA TRP A 139 7.83 -6.30 8.75
C TRP A 139 7.07 -4.97 8.67
N GLY A 140 6.46 -4.59 9.78
CA GLY A 140 5.74 -3.32 9.91
C GLY A 140 6.67 -2.14 10.14
N VAL A 141 6.39 -1.01 9.49
CA VAL A 141 7.09 0.28 9.67
C VAL A 141 6.07 1.41 9.82
N GLY A 142 6.53 2.60 10.23
CA GLY A 142 5.71 3.81 10.25
C GLY A 142 5.42 4.34 8.85
N GLY A 143 4.48 5.30 8.76
CA GLY A 143 4.11 5.94 7.49
C GLY A 143 5.28 6.67 6.83
N ILE A 144 6.06 7.42 7.62
CA ILE A 144 7.20 8.20 7.14
C ILE A 144 8.30 7.28 6.59
N GLU A 145 8.61 6.19 7.29
CA GLU A 145 9.59 5.21 6.81
C GLU A 145 9.12 4.55 5.51
N ALA A 146 7.83 4.22 5.41
CA ALA A 146 7.25 3.69 4.19
C ALA A 146 7.33 4.70 3.04
N GLU A 147 7.00 5.96 3.26
CA GLU A 147 7.13 7.04 2.25
C GLU A 147 8.58 7.26 1.81
N ALA A 148 9.52 7.25 2.75
CA ALA A 148 10.94 7.36 2.45
C ALA A 148 11.40 6.19 1.56
N ALA A 149 10.98 4.96 1.90
CA ALA A 149 11.25 3.78 1.08
C ALA A 149 10.62 3.87 -0.31
N MET A 150 9.38 4.37 -0.41
CA MET A 150 8.73 4.64 -1.71
C MET A 150 9.54 5.62 -2.56
N LEU A 151 10.18 6.61 -1.94
CA LEU A 151 11.01 7.60 -2.63
C LEU A 151 12.49 7.15 -2.79
N GLY A 152 12.78 5.87 -2.55
CA GLY A 152 14.08 5.24 -2.79
C GLY A 152 15.11 5.42 -1.67
N GLN A 153 14.70 5.86 -0.48
CA GLN A 153 15.59 5.82 0.68
C GLN A 153 15.66 4.39 1.22
N PRO A 154 16.86 3.81 1.36
CA PRO A 154 17.02 2.54 2.06
C PRO A 154 16.58 2.65 3.52
N LEU A 155 15.99 1.58 4.05
CA LEU A 155 15.68 1.51 5.48
C LEU A 155 16.97 1.37 6.29
N SER A 156 17.06 2.14 7.37
CA SER A 156 18.17 2.05 8.32
C SER A 156 17.77 1.13 9.46
N MET A 157 18.59 0.11 9.73
CA MET A 157 18.40 -0.80 10.85
C MET A 157 19.76 -1.25 11.40
N ILE A 158 19.79 -1.58 12.69
CA ILE A 158 20.91 -2.30 13.29
C ILE A 158 20.87 -3.73 12.75
N LEU A 159 22.04 -4.31 12.45
CA LEU A 159 22.13 -5.71 12.05
C LEU A 159 21.51 -6.58 13.17
N PRO A 160 20.44 -7.34 12.89
CA PRO A 160 19.84 -8.24 13.87
C PRO A 160 20.78 -9.42 14.15
N GLU A 161 20.62 -10.06 15.31
CA GLU A 161 21.42 -11.23 15.74
C GLU A 161 21.30 -12.43 14.79
#